data_AF-A0A938E8N8-F1
#
_entry.id   AF-A0A938E8N8-F1
#
_cell.length_a   1.000
_cell.length_b   1.000
_cell.length_c   1.000
_cell.angle_alpha   90.00
_cell.angle_beta   90.00
_cell.angle_gamma   90.00
#
_symmetry.space_group_name_H-M   'P 1'
#
loop_
_entity.id
_entity.type
_entity.pdbx_description
1 polymer ?
#
loop_
_entity_poly.entity_id
_entity_poly.type
_entity_poly.pdbx_seq_one_letter_code
_entity_poly.pdbx_strand_id
1 'polypeptide(L)' 'MRAWIDMTNSPHVPFFRPLIRLLEERGHEVVVSARAFAQTLELLDDAGVP' A
#
# COMPACT_ATOMS: atom_id res chain seq x y z
N MET A 1 -10.02 -13.02 1.30
CA MET A 1 -8.66 -13.57 1.45
C MET A 1 -7.82 -12.57 2.24
N ARG A 2 -6.62 -12.96 2.70
CA ARG A 2 -5.65 -12.05 3.32
C ARG A 2 -4.49 -11.83 2.35
N ALA A 3 -4.18 -10.57 2.05
CA ALA A 3 -3.05 -10.18 1.20
C ALA A 3 -2.07 -9.33 2.00
N TRP A 4 -0.78 -9.60 1.85
CA TRP A 4 0.29 -8.80 2.43
C TRP A 4 1.10 -8.16 1.30
N ILE A 5 1.27 -6.84 1.36
CA ILE A 5 2.00 -6.06 0.37
C ILE A 5 3.14 -5.34 1.07
N ASP A 6 4.38 -5.65 0.68
CA ASP A 6 5.58 -4.98 1.18
C ASP A 6 6.10 -3.95 0.18
N MET A 7 6.25 -2.71 0.62
CA MET A 7 6.73 -1.60 -0.20
C MET A 7 8.19 -1.27 0.11
N THR A 8 9.05 -1.41 -0.90
CA THR A 8 10.50 -1.21 -0.76
C THR A 8 11.01 0.11 -1.34
N ASN A 9 10.17 0.83 -2.10
CA ASN A 9 10.49 2.14 -2.68
C ASN A 9 9.23 2.98 -2.92
N SER A 10 9.42 4.25 -3.27
CA SER A 10 8.35 5.23 -3.43
C SER A 10 7.41 4.96 -4.63
N PRO A 11 7.90 4.50 -5.81
CA PRO A 11 7.02 4.12 -6.92
C PRO A 11 5.99 3.01 -6.62
N HIS A 12 6.25 2.16 -5.62
CA HIS A 12 5.28 1.14 -5.22
C HIS A 12 3.97 1.73 -4.71
N VAL A 13 4.00 2.91 -4.07
CA VAL A 13 2.80 3.53 -3.48
C VAL A 13 1.71 3.80 -4.54
N PRO A 14 1.95 4.63 -5.57
CA PRO A 14 0.93 4.88 -6.60
C PRO A 14 0.60 3.63 -7.43
N PHE A 15 1.54 2.69 -7.56
CA PHE A 15 1.32 1.44 -8.28
C PHE A 15 0.33 0.51 -7.57
N PHE A 16 0.50 0.27 -6.27
CA PHE A 16 -0.34 -0.67 -5.52
C PHE A 16 -1.63 -0.05 -5.01
N ARG A 17 -1.72 1.28 -4.85
CA ARG A 17 -2.93 1.97 -4.38
C ARG A 17 -4.23 1.52 -5.09
N PRO A 18 -4.32 1.47 -6.44
CA PRO A 18 -5.53 0.97 -7.09
C PRO A 18 -5.81 -0.52 -6.82
N LEU A 19 -4.77 -1.33 -6.64
CA LEU A 19 -4.92 -2.76 -6.33
C LEU A 19 -5.41 -2.98 -4.90
N ILE A 20 -4.88 -2.23 -3.92
CA ILE A 20 -5.31 -2.28 -2.51
C ILE A 20 -6.80 -2.00 -2.43
N ARG A 21 -7.25 -0.87 -3.01
CA ARG A 21 -8.68 -0.50 -3.05
C ARG A 21 -9.54 -1.59 -3.66
N LEU A 22 -9.12 -2.16 -4.78
CA LEU A 22 -9.85 -3.23 -5.46
C LEU A 22 -9.99 -4.50 -4.61
N LEU A 23 -8.96 -4.85 -3.83
CA LEU A 23 -8.98 -5.99 -2.93
C LEU A 23 -9.91 -5.73 -1.74
N GLU A 24 -9.81 -4.55 -1.13
CA GLU A 24 -10.67 -4.12 -0.02
C GLU A 24 -12.15 -4.05 -0.42
N GLU A 25 -12.47 -3.47 -1.59
CA GLU A 25 -13.83 -3.41 -2.15
C GLU A 25 -14.45 -4.80 -2.37
N ARG A 26 -13.61 -5.82 -2.58
CA ARG A 26 -14.03 -7.23 -2.71
C ARG A 26 -14.10 -7.98 -1.37
N GLY A 27 -13.95 -7.26 -0.25
CA GLY A 27 -13.99 -7.83 1.09
C GLY A 27 -12.75 -8.65 1.44
N HIS A 28 -11.60 -8.32 0.87
CA HIS A 28 -10.33 -8.91 1.28
C HIS A 28 -9.62 -8.02 2.31
N GLU A 29 -8.92 -8.66 3.25
CA GLU A 29 -8.06 -7.96 4.21
C GLU A 29 -6.71 -7.72 3.53
N VAL A 30 -6.24 -6.47 3.56
CA VAL A 30 -4.92 -6.09 3.05
C VAL A 30 -4.10 -5.53 4.20
N VAL A 31 -2.90 -6.07 4.38
CA VAL A 31 -1.90 -5.55 5.31
C VAL A 31 -0.76 -4.98 4.49
N VAL A 32 -0.39 -3.74 4.76
CA VAL A 32 0.74 -3.07 4.11
C VAL A 32 1.89 -2.97 5.10
N SER A 33 3.10 -3.29 4.63
CA SER A 33 4.34 -2.91 5.29
C SER A 33 5.17 -2.07 4.34
N ALA A 34 6.02 -1.22 4.91
CA ALA A 34 6.88 -0.37 4.13
C ALA A 34 8.25 -0.21 4.77
N ARG A 35 9.29 -0.17 3.93
CA ARG A 35 10.61 0.28 4.34
C ARG A 35 10.59 1.81 4.44
N ALA A 36 11.08 2.34 5.56
CA ALA A 36 11.39 3.76 5.70
C ALA A 36 12.57 4.13 4.79
N PHE A 37 12.27 4.43 3.53
CA PHE A 37 13.25 4.74 2.50
C PHE A 37 12.71 5.80 1.56
N ALA A 38 13.53 6.81 1.25
CA ALA A 38 13.12 7.94 0.43
C ALA A 38 11.81 8.57 0.97
N GLN A 39 10.80 8.76 0.13
CA GLN A 39 9.51 9.37 0.49
C GLN A 39 8.37 8.34 0.65
N THR A 40 8.70 7.05 0.86
CA THR A 40 7.68 6.00 0.86
C THR A 40 6.63 6.18 1.94
N LEU A 41 7.02 6.59 3.15
CA LEU A 41 6.06 6.75 4.26
C LEU A 41 5.17 7.97 4.04
N GLU A 42 5.74 9.10 3.63
CA GLU A 42 5.01 10.33 3.33
C GLU A 42 4.00 10.11 2.21
N LEU A 43 4.38 9.36 1.16
CA LEU A 43 3.46 9.02 0.08
C LEU A 43 2.34 8.07 0.51
N LEU A 44 2.61 7.15 1.44
CA LEU A 44 1.58 6.26 2.00
C LEU A 44 0.54 7.05 2.80
N ASP A 45 1.01 7.98 3.64
CA ASP A 45 0.16 8.89 4.40
C ASP A 45 -0.72 9.74 3.46
N ASP A 46 -0.11 10.36 2.44
CA ASP A 46 -0.83 11.17 1.43
C ASP A 46 -1.84 10.34 0.62
N ALA A 47 -1.53 9.06 0.37
CA ALA A 47 -2.37 8.15 -0.38
C ALA A 47 -3.59 7.64 0.43
N GLY A 48 -3.56 7.80 1.75
CA GLY A 48 -4.53 7.22 2.70
C GLY A 48 -4.43 5.71 2.79
N VAL A 49 -3.21 5.16 2.65
CA VAL A 49 -2.94 3.73 2.80
C VAL A 49 -2.47 3.47 4.23
N PRO A 50 -3.14 2.59 4.99
CA PRO A 50 -2.80 2.30 6.38
C PRO A 50 -1.47 1.57 6.57
#